data_AF-A0A8J2JM03-F1
#
_entry.id   AF-A0A8J2JM03-F1
#
_cell.length_a   1.000
_cell.length_b   1.000
_cell.length_c   1.000
_cell.angle_alpha   90.00
_cell.angle_beta   90.00
_cell.angle_gamma   90.00
#
_symmetry.space_group_name_H-M   'P 1'
#
loop_
_entity.id
_entity.type
_entity.pdbx_description
1 polymer ?
#
loop_
_entity_poly.entity_id
_entity_poly.type
_entity_poly.pdbx_seq_one_letter_code
_entity_poly.pdbx_strand_id
1 'polypeptide(L)'
;MSSKNTKTFLVVYFTEVKLHDVIPSKWIRGEGKECKCPKNVKLLGKLQSKSDLVADENWKTWDTEVKYQSNTFLRAHKYSKCLQCTSYVETSESTGEENSNETRKRKRRPNPKYYQSPSGQEIPPKKSKTRRIQVYGSSSDEEQVVVPPVPRNLTPVYTNTSVTPDLKEDSDIFESSFEIHGECSKETFPAPTLLSTGGEDLKSKLRRFQEVVLSEQHSIKSDIEIIRSAVVRNNLSSKPKCPFRKPISSVPELQVAEEVLEEEKVSFKFWCISIGGTNAEDHVRRILKKLDLHEFSFEFNFTGKYGKKSFKKLSVCNIIIEVVIDSHKPTEHRIEEVIANW
;
A
#
# COMPACT_ATOMS: atom_id res chain seq x y z
N MET A 1 10.77 4.62 56.03
CA MET A 1 11.34 4.36 54.70
C MET A 1 10.19 4.09 53.74
N SER A 2 9.89 5.03 52.85
CA SER A 2 8.74 4.92 51.94
C SER A 2 9.13 4.04 50.74
N SER A 3 8.75 2.76 50.77
CA SER A 3 8.91 1.85 49.62
C SER A 3 8.14 2.44 48.43
N LYS A 4 8.87 2.97 47.46
CA LYS A 4 8.29 3.42 46.19
C LYS A 4 7.67 2.18 45.54
N ASN A 5 6.33 2.13 45.47
CA ASN A 5 5.61 1.12 44.71
C ASN A 5 5.98 1.28 43.23
N THR A 6 7.01 0.55 42.80
CA THR A 6 7.40 0.52 41.39
C THR A 6 6.29 -0.21 40.63
N LYS A 7 5.71 0.47 39.65
CA LYS A 7 4.71 -0.08 38.76
C LYS A 7 5.34 -1.25 38.01
N THR A 8 4.78 -2.45 38.20
CA THR A 8 5.32 -3.67 37.59
C THR A 8 4.27 -4.30 36.68
N PHE A 9 4.69 -4.62 35.46
CA PHE A 9 3.90 -5.24 34.40
C PHE A 9 4.44 -6.64 34.13
N LEU A 10 3.51 -7.57 33.87
CA LEU A 10 3.80 -8.98 33.61
C LEU A 10 3.35 -9.31 32.20
N VAL A 11 4.16 -10.08 31.49
CA VAL A 11 3.76 -10.74 30.24
C VAL A 11 3.27 -12.12 30.61
N VAL A 12 2.00 -12.38 30.35
CA VAL A 12 1.33 -13.63 30.67
C VAL A 12 0.90 -14.35 29.39
N TYR A 13 0.92 -15.68 29.45
CA TYR A 13 0.34 -16.55 28.44
C TYR A 13 -1.00 -17.08 28.94
N PHE A 14 -2.09 -16.76 28.23
CA PHE A 14 -3.42 -17.28 28.52
C PHE A 14 -3.57 -18.67 27.91
N THR A 15 -3.68 -19.70 28.74
CA THR A 15 -3.72 -21.11 28.30
C THR A 15 -4.98 -21.43 27.49
N GLU A 16 -6.14 -20.93 27.91
CA GLU A 16 -7.43 -21.16 27.21
C GLU A 16 -7.43 -20.61 25.78
N VAL A 17 -6.85 -19.41 25.56
CA VAL A 17 -6.91 -18.68 24.29
C VAL A 17 -5.61 -18.80 23.49
N LYS A 18 -4.57 -19.42 24.07
CA LYS A 18 -3.22 -19.53 23.52
C LYS A 18 -2.64 -18.18 23.06
N LEU A 19 -2.78 -17.16 23.90
CA LEU A 19 -2.40 -15.77 23.58
C LEU A 19 -1.43 -15.22 24.62
N HIS A 20 -0.38 -14.52 24.17
CA HIS A 20 0.49 -13.73 25.04
C HIS A 20 -0.05 -12.30 25.16
N ASP A 21 -0.17 -11.76 26.37
CA ASP A 21 -0.53 -10.35 26.57
C ASP A 21 0.14 -9.76 27.83
N VAL A 22 0.02 -8.44 28.01
CA VAL A 22 0.60 -7.72 29.14
C VAL A 22 -0.48 -7.37 30.16
N ILE A 23 -0.26 -7.68 31.43
CA ILE A 23 -1.15 -7.28 32.52
C ILE A 23 -0.40 -6.57 33.64
N PRO A 24 -1.04 -5.67 34.40
CA PRO A 24 -0.50 -5.18 35.66
C PRO A 24 -0.28 -6.34 36.65
N SER A 25 0.82 -6.29 37.41
CA SER A 25 1.12 -7.30 38.44
C SER A 25 0.02 -7.48 39.49
N LYS A 26 -0.76 -6.43 39.75
CA LYS A 26 -1.90 -6.44 40.70
C LYS A 26 -3.08 -7.32 40.26
N TRP A 27 -3.10 -7.77 39.00
CA TRP A 27 -4.22 -8.56 38.46
C TRP A 27 -4.01 -10.07 38.60
N ILE A 28 -2.80 -10.49 38.97
CA ILE A 28 -2.49 -11.88 39.26
C ILE A 28 -2.93 -12.23 40.69
N ARG A 29 -3.53 -13.41 40.83
CA ARG A 29 -3.81 -14.07 42.11
C ARG A 29 -3.18 -15.47 42.10
N GLY A 30 -2.92 -15.99 43.29
CA GLY A 30 -2.13 -17.22 43.45
C GLY A 30 -0.69 -17.01 42.98
N GLU A 31 0.13 -18.07 42.99
CA GLU A 31 1.56 -18.06 42.64
C GLU A 31 1.83 -17.81 41.14
N GLY A 32 1.13 -16.86 40.50
CA GLY A 32 1.29 -16.54 39.09
C GLY A 32 0.53 -17.43 38.12
N LYS A 33 -0.44 -18.22 38.62
CA LYS A 33 -1.21 -19.18 37.81
C LYS A 33 -2.58 -18.66 37.37
N GLU A 34 -3.15 -17.71 38.09
CA GLU A 34 -4.48 -17.19 37.80
C GLU A 34 -4.46 -15.66 37.70
N CYS A 35 -5.23 -15.10 36.77
CA CYS A 35 -5.44 -13.66 36.72
C CYS A 35 -6.91 -13.31 36.47
N LYS A 36 -7.34 -12.16 36.99
CA LYS A 36 -8.66 -11.61 36.67
C LYS A 36 -8.52 -10.63 35.51
N CYS A 37 -9.23 -10.88 34.41
CA CYS A 37 -9.25 -10.01 33.24
C CYS A 37 -10.68 -9.86 32.67
N PRO A 38 -11.01 -8.71 32.06
CA PRO A 38 -12.24 -8.53 31.31
C PRO A 38 -12.45 -9.64 30.27
N LYS A 39 -13.71 -10.03 30.02
CA LYS A 39 -14.07 -11.13 29.11
C LYS A 39 -13.44 -10.99 27.71
N ASN A 40 -13.20 -9.77 27.25
CA ASN A 40 -12.62 -9.52 25.93
C ASN A 40 -11.14 -9.13 26.06
N VAL A 41 -10.28 -10.15 26.16
CA VAL A 41 -8.82 -10.00 26.32
C VAL A 41 -8.21 -9.15 25.20
N LYS A 42 -8.81 -9.14 24.01
CA LYS A 42 -8.34 -8.36 22.85
C LYS A 42 -8.55 -6.83 22.97
N LEU A 43 -9.43 -6.37 23.87
CA LEU A 43 -9.74 -4.94 24.06
C LEU A 43 -8.96 -4.30 25.22
N LEU A 44 -7.98 -5.00 25.77
CA LEU A 44 -7.28 -4.61 26.98
C LEU A 44 -6.34 -3.38 26.82
N GLY A 45 -6.02 -2.94 25.60
CA GLY A 45 -4.93 -1.99 25.37
C GLY A 45 -4.99 -0.66 26.13
N LYS A 46 -6.19 -0.11 26.38
CA LYS A 46 -6.34 1.13 27.18
C LYS A 46 -6.33 0.88 28.69
N LEU A 47 -6.68 -0.32 29.13
CA LEU A 47 -6.76 -0.70 30.54
C LEU A 47 -5.40 -1.16 31.08
N GLN A 48 -4.60 -1.86 30.26
CA GLN A 48 -3.28 -2.39 30.65
C GLN A 48 -2.23 -1.31 30.89
N SER A 49 -2.35 -0.15 30.24
CA SER A 49 -1.41 0.96 30.44
C SER A 49 -1.56 1.63 31.81
N LYS A 50 -2.68 1.41 32.50
CA LYS A 50 -2.97 1.94 33.83
C LYS A 50 -2.64 0.91 34.90
N SER A 51 -1.41 0.94 35.40
CA SER A 51 -0.91 0.05 36.48
C SER A 51 -1.69 0.11 37.80
N ASP A 52 -2.47 1.18 38.00
CA ASP A 52 -3.09 1.48 39.29
C ASP A 52 -4.52 0.94 39.39
N LEU A 53 -5.07 0.44 38.28
CA LEU A 53 -6.36 -0.25 38.27
C LEU A 53 -6.26 -1.57 39.03
N VAL A 54 -7.12 -1.71 40.03
CA VAL A 54 -7.35 -2.98 40.73
C VAL A 54 -8.27 -3.83 39.87
N ALA A 55 -8.06 -5.15 39.88
CA ALA A 55 -8.94 -6.06 39.17
C ALA A 55 -10.34 -6.06 39.80
N ASP A 56 -11.37 -5.86 38.99
CA ASP A 56 -12.76 -5.92 39.42
C ASP A 56 -13.13 -7.34 39.86
N GLU A 57 -13.99 -7.47 40.86
CA GLU A 57 -14.46 -8.76 41.34
C GLU A 57 -15.28 -9.49 40.27
N ASN A 58 -15.99 -8.74 39.42
CA ASN A 58 -16.84 -9.24 38.34
C ASN A 58 -16.05 -9.70 37.09
N TRP A 59 -14.73 -9.56 37.07
CA TRP A 59 -13.91 -10.03 35.96
C TRP A 59 -13.77 -11.55 35.97
N LYS A 60 -13.73 -12.13 34.76
CA LYS A 60 -13.51 -13.57 34.58
C LYS A 60 -12.08 -13.91 35.06
N THR A 61 -11.95 -14.99 35.81
CA THR A 61 -10.65 -15.59 36.14
C THR A 61 -10.15 -16.39 34.94
N TRP A 62 -8.89 -16.22 34.61
CA TRP A 62 -8.21 -16.92 33.52
C TRP A 62 -6.97 -17.62 34.05
N ASP A 63 -6.76 -18.85 33.57
CA ASP A 63 -5.51 -19.57 33.77
C ASP A 63 -4.40 -18.93 32.94
N THR A 64 -3.29 -18.63 33.60
CA THR A 64 -2.18 -17.89 33.01
C THR A 64 -0.84 -18.42 33.46
N GLU A 65 0.16 -18.23 32.61
CA GLU A 65 1.56 -18.50 32.93
C GLU A 65 2.39 -17.23 32.74
N VAL A 66 3.12 -16.80 33.77
CA VAL A 66 3.98 -15.61 33.69
C VAL A 66 5.26 -15.96 32.93
N LYS A 67 5.49 -15.28 31.79
CA LYS A 67 6.69 -15.48 30.95
C LYS A 67 7.76 -14.40 31.17
N TYR A 68 7.37 -13.18 31.53
CA TYR A 68 8.32 -12.07 31.68
C TYR A 68 7.77 -10.97 32.60
N GLN A 69 8.67 -10.22 33.24
CA GLN A 69 8.35 -9.10 34.12
C GLN A 69 9.15 -7.85 33.75
N SER A 70 8.51 -6.68 33.80
CA SER A 70 9.11 -5.40 33.48
C SER A 70 8.50 -4.26 34.30
N ASN A 71 9.29 -3.23 34.57
CA ASN A 71 8.85 -1.99 35.23
C ASN A 71 8.15 -1.00 34.27
N THR A 72 8.16 -1.28 32.96
CA THR A 72 7.56 -0.42 31.94
C THR A 72 6.66 -1.22 31.01
N PHE A 73 5.45 -0.69 30.76
CA PHE A 73 4.46 -1.29 29.87
C PHE A 73 5.01 -1.48 28.45
N LEU A 74 5.67 -0.44 27.90
CA LEU A 74 6.26 -0.49 26.56
C LEU A 74 7.23 -1.67 26.37
N ARG A 75 8.07 -1.95 27.37
CA ARG A 75 9.03 -3.06 27.31
C ARG A 75 8.35 -4.42 27.44
N ALA A 76 7.35 -4.55 28.32
CA ALA A 76 6.54 -5.76 28.42
C ALA A 76 5.75 -6.01 27.12
N HIS A 77 5.15 -4.97 26.54
CA HIS A 77 4.38 -5.07 25.31
C HIS A 77 5.24 -5.47 24.12
N LYS A 78 6.43 -4.87 23.98
CA LYS A 78 7.40 -5.29 22.96
C LYS A 78 7.77 -6.77 23.12
N TYR A 79 8.01 -7.22 24.35
CA TYR A 79 8.35 -8.63 24.62
C TYR A 79 7.19 -9.58 24.31
N SER A 80 5.96 -9.22 24.69
CA SER A 80 4.75 -9.97 24.35
C SER A 80 4.61 -10.16 22.83
N LYS A 81 4.83 -9.11 22.04
CA LYS A 81 4.83 -9.20 20.57
C LYS A 81 5.92 -10.13 20.04
N CYS A 82 7.12 -10.11 20.63
CA CYS A 82 8.17 -11.05 20.28
C CYS A 82 7.76 -12.52 20.57
N LEU A 83 7.16 -12.80 21.73
CA LEU A 83 6.68 -14.13 22.07
C LEU A 83 5.58 -14.64 21.13
N GLN A 84 4.64 -13.76 20.74
CA GLN A 84 3.62 -14.10 19.73
C GLN A 84 4.25 -14.51 18.39
N CYS A 85 5.41 -13.94 18.03
CA CYS A 85 6.13 -14.33 16.83
C CYS A 85 6.90 -15.66 16.98
N THR A 86 7.40 -16.00 18.17
CA THR A 86 8.21 -17.22 18.39
C THR A 86 7.36 -18.45 18.68
N SER A 87 6.24 -18.31 19.40
CA SER A 87 5.35 -19.45 19.69
C SER A 87 4.75 -20.08 18.44
N TYR A 88 4.65 -19.32 17.34
CA TYR A 88 4.22 -19.83 16.05
C TYR A 88 5.24 -20.79 15.41
N VAL A 89 6.54 -20.66 15.74
CA VAL A 89 7.62 -21.46 15.15
C VAL A 89 7.75 -22.84 15.82
N GLU A 90 7.39 -22.96 17.10
CA GLU A 90 7.56 -24.21 17.87
C GLU A 90 6.35 -25.16 17.79
N THR A 91 5.23 -24.77 17.16
CA THR A 91 4.04 -25.64 17.06
C THR A 91 4.01 -26.47 15.77
N SER A 92 5.09 -26.49 14.99
CA SER A 92 5.21 -27.32 13.77
C SER A 92 6.35 -28.33 13.90
N GLU A 93 6.17 -29.36 14.73
CA GLU A 93 6.99 -30.58 14.67
C GLU A 93 6.10 -31.83 14.73
N SER A 94 5.95 -32.47 13.57
CA SER A 94 6.06 -33.92 13.28
C SER A 94 5.64 -34.07 11.82
N THR A 95 6.52 -34.33 10.86
CA THR A 95 7.27 -35.58 10.67
C THR A 95 8.62 -35.34 10.00
N GLY A 96 9.56 -36.25 10.25
CA GLY A 96 10.99 -36.08 10.04
C GLY A 96 11.45 -35.76 8.61
N GLU A 97 12.56 -35.03 8.56
CA GLU A 97 13.81 -35.53 7.99
C GLU A 97 14.94 -34.60 8.43
N GLU A 98 16.03 -35.21 8.87
CA GLU A 98 17.26 -34.54 9.28
C GLU A 98 17.81 -33.71 8.12
N ASN A 99 17.86 -32.39 8.27
CA ASN A 99 18.87 -31.61 7.57
C ASN A 99 19.30 -30.41 8.42
N SER A 100 20.52 -30.53 8.93
CA SER A 100 21.24 -29.53 9.70
C SER A 100 21.47 -28.26 8.89
N ASN A 101 20.55 -27.30 8.99
CA ASN A 101 20.84 -25.92 8.64
C ASN A 101 21.02 -25.10 9.92
N GLU A 102 22.23 -25.20 10.47
CA GLU A 102 22.77 -24.18 11.36
C GLU A 102 22.48 -22.80 10.76
N THR A 103 21.74 -21.99 11.50
CA THR A 103 21.47 -20.61 11.16
C THR A 103 22.80 -19.88 10.96
N ARG A 104 23.19 -19.69 9.69
CA ARG A 104 24.38 -18.91 9.31
C ARG A 104 24.21 -17.50 9.85
N LYS A 105 24.75 -17.27 11.04
CA LYS A 105 24.93 -15.93 11.62
C LYS A 105 25.63 -15.09 10.56
N ARG A 106 24.92 -14.10 10.05
CA ARG A 106 25.40 -13.18 9.01
C ARG A 106 26.71 -12.56 9.49
N LYS A 107 27.85 -12.98 8.93
CA LYS A 107 29.16 -12.38 9.23
C LYS A 107 29.05 -10.90 8.90
N ARG A 108 29.10 -10.04 9.92
CA ARG A 108 29.14 -8.59 9.73
C ARG A 108 30.39 -8.28 8.91
N ARG A 109 30.21 -7.66 7.74
CA ARG A 109 31.35 -7.14 6.97
C ARG A 109 32.08 -6.11 7.85
N PRO A 110 33.42 -6.12 7.91
CA PRO A 110 34.18 -5.12 8.64
C PRO A 110 33.81 -3.72 8.15
N ASN A 111 33.71 -2.77 9.08
CA ASN A 111 33.42 -1.38 8.75
C ASN A 111 34.55 -0.84 7.84
N PRO A 112 34.27 -0.36 6.61
CA PRO A 112 35.30 0.08 5.66
C PRO A 112 36.13 1.27 6.16
N LYS A 113 35.72 1.90 7.26
CA LYS A 113 36.44 2.98 7.92
C LYS A 113 37.84 2.61 8.46
N TYR A 114 38.19 1.32 8.51
CA TYR A 114 39.47 0.84 9.05
C TYR A 114 40.42 0.22 8.01
N TYR A 115 40.11 0.27 6.72
CA TYR A 115 41.10 -0.09 5.69
C TYR A 115 42.03 1.11 5.47
N GLN A 116 43.18 1.11 6.15
CA GLN A 116 44.28 2.02 5.85
C GLN A 116 44.97 1.53 4.57
N SER A 117 44.82 2.29 3.48
CA SER A 117 45.68 2.17 2.31
C SER A 117 47.07 2.74 2.65
N PRO A 118 48.17 2.03 2.37
CA PRO A 118 49.51 2.57 2.54
C PRO A 118 49.86 3.43 1.31
N SER A 119 49.37 4.67 1.28
CA SER A 119 49.99 5.72 0.47
C SER A 119 49.78 7.06 1.15
N GLY A 120 50.86 7.59 1.71
CA GLY A 120 50.86 8.85 2.43
C GLY A 120 50.52 10.02 1.50
N GLN A 121 49.34 10.58 1.68
CA GLN A 121 49.09 12.01 1.49
C GLN A 121 48.11 12.45 2.59
N GLU A 122 48.60 13.31 3.47
CA GLU A 122 47.82 13.92 4.54
C GLU A 122 46.73 14.82 3.94
N ILE A 123 45.47 14.51 4.21
CA ILE A 123 44.36 15.42 3.97
C ILE A 123 43.78 15.83 5.34
N PRO A 124 43.65 17.14 5.62
CA PRO A 124 43.22 17.61 6.94
C PRO A 124 41.76 17.25 7.24
N PRO A 125 41.42 16.97 8.51
CA PRO A 125 40.09 16.51 8.90
C PRO A 125 39.04 17.62 8.80
N LYS A 126 38.02 17.41 7.96
CA LYS A 126 36.81 18.26 7.91
C LYS A 126 35.97 18.06 9.18
N LYS A 127 35.91 19.08 10.03
CA LYS A 127 35.07 19.14 11.24
C LYS A 127 33.59 19.16 10.84
N SER A 128 32.85 18.08 11.09
CA SER A 128 31.40 18.05 10.93
C SER A 128 30.72 18.82 12.07
N LYS A 129 30.07 19.95 11.73
CA LYS A 129 29.26 20.76 12.64
C LYS A 129 27.99 20.01 13.04
N THR A 130 27.99 19.46 14.25
CA THR A 130 26.78 18.97 14.93
C THR A 130 25.83 20.16 15.16
N ARG A 131 24.71 20.21 14.43
CA ARG A 131 23.65 21.18 14.67
C ARG A 131 22.92 20.81 15.97
N ARG A 132 23.11 21.64 16.99
CA ARG A 132 22.39 21.63 18.26
C ARG A 132 20.96 22.10 18.00
N ILE A 133 19.98 21.21 18.16
CA ILE A 133 18.55 21.55 18.10
C ILE A 133 18.22 22.35 19.37
N GLN A 134 17.91 23.64 19.20
CA GLN A 134 17.33 24.47 20.26
C GLN A 134 15.83 24.16 20.35
N VAL A 135 15.42 23.66 21.51
CA VAL A 135 14.02 23.47 21.90
C VAL A 135 13.54 24.82 22.43
N TYR A 136 12.68 25.52 21.69
CA TYR A 136 11.94 26.67 22.20
C TYR A 136 10.73 26.17 22.99
N GLY A 137 10.62 26.63 24.24
CA GLY A 137 9.47 26.42 25.10
C GLY A 137 8.29 27.26 24.62
N SER A 138 7.13 26.63 24.51
CA SER A 138 5.86 27.31 24.21
C SER A 138 5.24 27.78 25.50
N SER A 139 5.24 29.10 25.70
CA SER A 139 4.41 29.81 26.67
C SER A 139 2.94 29.72 26.23
N SER A 140 2.05 29.52 27.19
CA SER A 140 0.60 29.56 27.02
C SER A 140 0.13 30.99 27.25
N ASP A 141 -0.48 31.60 26.25
CA ASP A 141 -1.36 32.75 26.43
C ASP A 141 -2.65 32.50 25.63
N GLU A 142 -3.77 32.54 26.35
CA GLU A 142 -5.13 32.51 25.81
C GLU A 142 -5.44 33.87 25.16
N GLU A 143 -5.68 33.88 23.85
CA GLU A 143 -6.38 34.98 23.19
C GLU A 143 -7.73 34.49 22.66
N GLN A 144 -8.79 35.12 23.14
CA GLN A 144 -10.16 34.90 22.71
C GLN A 144 -10.36 35.41 21.28
N VAL A 145 -10.61 34.48 20.35
CA VAL A 145 -10.98 34.80 18.97
C VAL A 145 -12.48 35.04 18.88
N VAL A 146 -12.86 36.30 18.66
CA VAL A 146 -14.22 36.73 18.31
C VAL A 146 -14.57 36.24 16.90
N VAL A 147 -15.62 35.43 16.80
CA VAL A 147 -16.11 34.86 15.53
C VAL A 147 -17.06 35.86 14.84
N PRO A 148 -16.82 36.26 13.57
CA PRO A 148 -17.77 37.08 12.81
C PRO A 148 -18.90 36.22 12.18
N PRO A 149 -20.08 36.81 11.93
CA PRO A 149 -21.27 36.09 11.48
C PRO A 149 -21.20 35.67 10.00
N VAL A 150 -21.72 34.47 9.74
CA VAL A 150 -21.80 33.81 8.42
C VAL A 150 -22.85 34.49 7.52
N PRO A 151 -22.52 34.90 6.28
CA PRO A 151 -23.51 35.35 5.32
C PRO A 151 -24.31 34.20 4.70
N ARG A 152 -25.62 34.44 4.58
CA ARG A 152 -26.68 33.54 4.07
C ARG A 152 -26.62 33.36 2.54
N ASN A 153 -26.76 32.10 2.13
CA ASN A 153 -27.43 31.56 0.94
C ASN A 153 -27.51 32.40 -0.35
N LEU A 154 -26.90 31.86 -1.42
CA LEU A 154 -27.37 32.04 -2.79
C LEU A 154 -27.65 30.66 -3.39
N THR A 155 -28.93 30.38 -3.64
CA THR A 155 -29.42 29.25 -4.43
C THR A 155 -29.29 29.57 -5.92
N PRO A 156 -28.68 28.71 -6.75
CA PRO A 156 -28.77 28.84 -8.19
C PRO A 156 -30.08 28.21 -8.70
N VAL A 157 -30.90 29.04 -9.34
CA VAL A 157 -32.03 28.63 -10.18
C VAL A 157 -31.47 28.04 -11.47
N TYR A 158 -31.62 26.73 -11.68
CA TYR A 158 -31.34 26.10 -12.97
C TYR A 158 -32.66 25.92 -13.72
N THR A 159 -32.82 26.69 -14.80
CA THR A 159 -33.83 26.46 -15.84
C THR A 159 -33.35 25.34 -16.74
N ASN A 160 -34.09 24.23 -16.76
CA ASN A 160 -33.88 23.12 -17.68
C ASN A 160 -34.43 23.49 -19.06
N THR A 161 -33.56 23.63 -20.05
CA THR A 161 -33.93 23.59 -21.48
C THR A 161 -33.56 22.21 -22.02
N SER A 162 -34.57 21.37 -22.20
CA SER A 162 -34.51 20.11 -22.93
C SER A 162 -34.44 20.39 -24.42
N VAL A 163 -33.30 20.09 -25.05
CA VAL A 163 -33.17 20.01 -26.51
C VAL A 163 -32.90 18.55 -26.86
N THR A 164 -33.92 17.89 -27.40
CA THR A 164 -33.82 16.60 -28.09
C THR A 164 -33.30 16.83 -29.51
N PRO A 165 -32.25 16.15 -29.98
CA PRO A 165 -32.02 15.99 -31.40
C PRO A 165 -32.70 14.69 -31.87
N ASP A 166 -33.77 14.89 -32.64
CA ASP A 166 -34.34 13.94 -33.59
C ASP A 166 -33.33 13.75 -34.73
N LEU A 167 -32.79 12.54 -34.89
CA LEU A 167 -31.94 12.17 -36.04
C LEU A 167 -32.56 10.96 -36.70
N LYS A 168 -33.23 11.26 -37.81
CA LYS A 168 -33.73 10.31 -38.79
C LYS A 168 -32.58 9.70 -39.59
N GLU A 169 -32.82 8.46 -39.94
CA GLU A 169 -32.12 7.61 -40.90
C GLU A 169 -31.85 8.32 -42.23
N ASP A 170 -30.69 8.01 -42.82
CA ASP A 170 -30.54 7.54 -44.20
C ASP A 170 -29.12 7.86 -44.70
N SER A 171 -28.36 6.81 -45.03
CA SER A 171 -27.66 6.75 -46.32
C SER A 171 -26.88 5.44 -46.45
N ASP A 172 -27.27 4.72 -47.48
CA ASP A 172 -26.65 3.57 -48.12
C ASP A 172 -25.11 3.62 -48.20
N ILE A 173 -24.47 2.54 -47.76
CA ILE A 173 -23.06 2.27 -48.07
C ILE A 173 -23.02 1.35 -49.28
N PHE A 174 -22.64 1.98 -50.40
CA PHE A 174 -22.39 1.44 -51.71
C PHE A 174 -21.19 0.47 -51.69
N GLU A 175 -21.44 -0.81 -51.95
CA GLU A 175 -20.43 -1.85 -52.13
C GLU A 175 -19.78 -1.68 -53.51
N SER A 176 -18.64 -0.98 -53.55
CA SER A 176 -17.85 -0.80 -54.78
C SER A 176 -16.83 -1.93 -54.91
N SER A 177 -17.23 -2.97 -55.61
CA SER A 177 -16.34 -3.98 -56.18
C SER A 177 -15.57 -3.37 -57.36
N PHE A 178 -14.27 -3.14 -57.20
CA PHE A 178 -13.39 -2.73 -58.28
C PHE A 178 -12.67 -3.96 -58.85
N GLU A 179 -13.14 -4.44 -60.00
CA GLU A 179 -12.41 -5.39 -60.83
C GLU A 179 -11.29 -4.64 -61.57
N ILE A 180 -10.04 -5.01 -61.30
CA ILE A 180 -8.88 -4.52 -62.03
C ILE A 180 -8.61 -5.48 -63.19
N HIS A 181 -9.19 -5.16 -64.36
CA HIS A 181 -8.70 -5.66 -65.64
C HIS A 181 -7.70 -4.65 -66.22
N GLY A 182 -6.45 -5.08 -66.33
CA GLY A 182 -5.38 -4.32 -66.96
C GLY A 182 -4.36 -5.26 -67.56
N GLU A 183 -4.64 -5.77 -68.76
CA GLU A 183 -3.62 -6.28 -69.66
C GLU A 183 -2.68 -5.12 -70.01
N CYS A 184 -1.41 -5.24 -69.63
CA CYS A 184 -0.38 -4.30 -70.06
C CYS A 184 0.83 -5.07 -70.60
N SER A 185 1.13 -4.77 -71.85
CA SER A 185 2.01 -5.46 -72.77
C SER A 185 3.45 -5.64 -72.25
N LYS A 186 4.02 -6.78 -72.63
CA LYS A 186 5.45 -7.09 -72.49
C LYS A 186 6.25 -6.19 -73.43
N GLU A 187 6.82 -5.11 -72.91
CA GLU A 187 7.95 -4.43 -73.55
C GLU A 187 9.23 -4.68 -72.73
N THR A 188 10.11 -5.48 -73.32
CA THR A 188 11.47 -5.73 -72.85
C THR A 188 12.31 -4.49 -73.11
N PHE A 189 12.57 -3.70 -72.06
CA PHE A 189 13.57 -2.62 -72.11
C PHE A 189 14.94 -3.11 -71.62
N PRO A 190 16.04 -2.67 -72.26
CA PRO A 190 17.39 -3.05 -71.86
C PRO A 190 17.76 -2.42 -70.52
N ALA A 191 18.48 -3.21 -69.72
CA ALA A 191 18.96 -2.85 -68.39
C ALA A 191 19.77 -1.53 -68.40
N PRO A 192 19.37 -0.51 -67.60
CA PRO A 192 20.22 0.64 -67.36
C PRO A 192 21.23 0.30 -66.27
N THR A 193 22.45 0.02 -66.69
CA THR A 193 23.64 0.03 -65.82
C THR A 193 23.98 1.48 -65.48
N LEU A 194 23.43 2.07 -64.42
CA LEU A 194 23.94 3.35 -63.89
C LEU A 194 23.81 3.49 -62.36
N LEU A 195 24.99 3.71 -61.76
CA LEU A 195 25.29 4.57 -60.61
C LEU A 195 24.76 4.18 -59.22
N SER A 196 25.56 3.31 -58.59
CA SER A 196 25.54 2.94 -57.17
C SER A 196 26.11 4.03 -56.23
N THR A 197 25.53 5.24 -56.23
CA THR A 197 25.93 6.31 -55.27
C THR A 197 24.76 7.07 -54.63
N GLY A 198 23.50 6.81 -55.01
CA GLY A 198 22.31 7.47 -54.42
C GLY A 198 21.54 6.64 -53.37
N GLY A 199 21.88 5.35 -53.20
CA GLY A 199 21.09 4.43 -52.38
C GLY A 199 21.19 4.64 -50.86
N GLU A 200 22.33 5.15 -50.38
CA GLU A 200 22.55 5.35 -48.94
C GLU A 200 21.76 6.54 -48.40
N ASP A 201 21.65 7.62 -49.17
CA ASP A 201 20.86 8.81 -48.79
C ASP A 201 19.36 8.48 -48.74
N LEU A 202 18.85 7.75 -49.75
CA LEU A 202 17.45 7.31 -49.76
C LEU A 202 17.14 6.36 -48.60
N LYS A 203 18.04 5.41 -48.30
CA LYS A 203 17.89 4.47 -47.18
C LYS A 203 17.94 5.19 -45.82
N SER A 204 18.76 6.23 -45.71
CA SER A 204 18.84 7.05 -44.50
C SER A 204 17.60 7.91 -44.29
N LYS A 205 17.08 8.51 -45.37
CA LYS A 205 15.79 9.24 -45.37
C LYS A 205 14.62 8.32 -45.02
N LEU A 206 14.59 7.09 -45.55
CA LEU A 206 13.56 6.10 -45.25
C LEU A 206 13.57 5.68 -43.77
N ARG A 207 14.75 5.44 -43.20
CA ARG A 207 14.89 5.11 -41.76
C ARG A 207 14.41 6.25 -40.88
N ARG A 208 14.82 7.48 -41.19
CA ARG A 208 14.40 8.67 -40.43
C ARG A 208 12.89 8.88 -40.50
N PHE A 209 12.29 8.67 -41.67
CA PHE A 209 10.83 8.71 -41.82
C PHE A 209 10.16 7.64 -40.98
N GLN A 210 10.67 6.40 -41.00
CA GLN A 210 10.14 5.31 -40.18
C GLN A 210 10.22 5.60 -38.68
N GLU A 211 11.32 6.19 -38.21
CA GLU A 211 11.47 6.62 -36.81
C GLU A 211 10.44 7.69 -36.42
N VAL A 212 10.25 8.71 -37.26
CA VAL A 212 9.24 9.76 -37.04
C VAL A 212 7.83 9.18 -37.03
N VAL A 213 7.49 8.32 -37.99
CA VAL A 213 6.16 7.69 -38.04
C VAL A 213 5.90 6.85 -36.79
N LEU A 214 6.88 6.07 -36.33
CA LEU A 214 6.74 5.28 -35.11
C LEU A 214 6.62 6.17 -33.86
N SER A 215 7.38 7.26 -33.77
CA SER A 215 7.27 8.20 -32.65
C SER A 215 5.90 8.89 -32.61
N GLU A 216 5.41 9.34 -33.77
CA GLU A 216 4.09 9.96 -33.89
C GLU A 216 2.98 8.95 -33.56
N GLN A 217 3.09 7.69 -34.00
CA GLN A 217 2.15 6.64 -33.60
C GLN A 217 2.13 6.39 -32.09
N HIS A 218 3.29 6.41 -31.43
CA HIS A 218 3.37 6.30 -29.98
C HIS A 218 2.75 7.52 -29.28
N SER A 219 2.97 8.73 -29.81
CA SER A 219 2.35 9.96 -29.30
C SER A 219 0.82 9.90 -29.42
N ILE A 220 0.30 9.55 -30.60
CA ILE A 220 -1.15 9.44 -30.85
C ILE A 220 -1.77 8.38 -29.93
N LYS A 221 -1.13 7.23 -29.73
CA LYS A 221 -1.63 6.21 -28.79
C LYS A 221 -1.68 6.74 -27.36
N SER A 222 -0.66 7.48 -26.92
CA SER A 222 -0.65 8.13 -25.61
C SER A 222 -1.77 9.15 -25.47
N ASP A 223 -1.97 10.00 -26.48
CA ASP A 223 -3.01 11.03 -26.47
C ASP A 223 -4.41 10.43 -26.46
N ILE A 224 -4.65 9.34 -27.22
CA ILE A 224 -5.91 8.58 -27.18
C ILE A 224 -6.19 8.03 -25.78
N GLU A 225 -5.16 7.52 -25.08
CA GLU A 225 -5.32 7.01 -23.71
C GLU A 225 -5.70 8.13 -22.73
N ILE A 226 -5.06 9.29 -22.86
CA ILE A 226 -5.39 10.49 -22.07
C ILE A 226 -6.82 10.95 -22.38
N ILE A 227 -7.22 11.04 -23.65
CA ILE A 227 -8.55 11.46 -24.06
C ILE A 227 -9.61 10.48 -23.56
N ARG A 228 -9.40 9.16 -23.72
CA ARG A 228 -10.30 8.14 -23.17
C ARG A 228 -10.47 8.31 -21.66
N SER A 229 -9.38 8.53 -20.94
CA SER A 229 -9.43 8.76 -19.50
C SER A 229 -10.18 10.04 -19.11
N ALA A 230 -10.13 11.09 -19.93
CA ALA A 230 -10.84 12.34 -19.71
C ALA A 230 -12.34 12.22 -20.05
N VAL A 231 -12.67 11.53 -21.14
CA VAL A 231 -14.05 11.28 -21.57
C VAL A 231 -14.78 10.39 -20.56
N VAL A 232 -14.14 9.34 -20.03
CA VAL A 232 -14.71 8.51 -18.95
C VAL A 232 -14.96 9.34 -17.69
N ARG A 233 -14.04 10.25 -17.34
CA ARG A 233 -14.22 11.16 -16.19
C ARG A 233 -15.37 12.16 -16.38
N ASN A 234 -15.58 12.65 -17.60
CA ASN A 234 -16.61 13.66 -17.89
C ASN A 234 -18.00 13.06 -18.13
N ASN A 235 -18.10 11.83 -18.66
CA ASN A 235 -19.39 11.16 -18.88
C ASN A 235 -19.95 10.47 -17.63
N LEU A 236 -19.15 10.32 -16.57
CA LEU A 236 -19.64 9.89 -15.26
C LEU A 236 -20.11 11.10 -14.44
N SER A 237 -21.33 11.57 -14.72
CA SER A 237 -22.07 12.48 -13.81
C SER A 237 -22.32 11.84 -12.43
N SER A 238 -22.20 10.51 -12.33
CA SER A 238 -22.19 9.75 -11.08
C SER A 238 -20.76 9.43 -10.64
N LYS A 239 -20.45 9.64 -9.35
CA LYS A 239 -19.18 9.23 -8.75
C LYS A 239 -18.89 7.77 -9.13
N PRO A 240 -17.66 7.42 -9.59
CA PRO A 240 -17.34 6.06 -9.97
C PRO A 240 -17.66 5.12 -8.80
N LYS A 241 -18.31 4.00 -9.10
CA LYS A 241 -18.72 3.00 -8.12
C LYS A 241 -17.61 1.95 -8.02
N CYS A 242 -17.41 1.41 -6.82
CA CYS A 242 -16.51 0.27 -6.68
C CYS A 242 -17.12 -0.94 -7.39
N PRO A 243 -16.34 -1.67 -8.21
CA PRO A 243 -16.83 -2.78 -9.02
C PRO A 243 -17.40 -3.95 -8.18
N PHE A 244 -16.75 -4.29 -7.07
CA PHE A 244 -17.18 -5.36 -6.18
C PHE A 244 -17.89 -4.87 -4.90
N ARG A 245 -18.67 -5.78 -4.29
CA ARG A 245 -19.47 -5.53 -3.06
C ARG A 245 -18.57 -5.25 -1.86
N LYS A 246 -19.02 -4.33 -1.00
CA LYS A 246 -18.34 -3.94 0.25
C LYS A 246 -19.23 -4.19 1.45
N PRO A 247 -18.65 -4.34 2.65
CA PRO A 247 -17.22 -4.56 2.93
C PRO A 247 -16.76 -5.93 2.42
N ILE A 248 -15.49 -6.05 2.03
CA ILE A 248 -14.91 -7.39 1.84
C ILE A 248 -14.54 -7.84 3.25
N SER A 249 -15.18 -8.88 3.75
CA SER A 249 -15.01 -9.37 5.14
C SER A 249 -14.44 -10.77 5.19
N SER A 250 -14.50 -11.51 4.08
CA SER A 250 -14.08 -12.91 4.03
C SER A 250 -13.17 -13.22 2.85
N VAL A 251 -12.30 -14.21 3.02
CA VAL A 251 -11.40 -14.69 1.94
C VAL A 251 -12.14 -15.11 0.67
N PRO A 252 -13.30 -15.79 0.72
CA PRO A 252 -14.05 -16.11 -0.48
C PRO A 252 -14.51 -14.86 -1.23
N GLU A 253 -14.95 -13.82 -0.51
CA GLU A 253 -15.34 -12.54 -1.13
C GLU A 253 -14.16 -11.85 -1.83
N LEU A 254 -12.95 -11.98 -1.27
CA LEU A 254 -11.73 -11.46 -1.91
C LEU A 254 -11.39 -12.23 -3.19
N GLN A 255 -11.58 -13.55 -3.22
CA GLN A 255 -11.36 -14.33 -4.43
C GLN A 255 -12.33 -13.93 -5.54
N VAL A 256 -13.61 -13.74 -5.19
CA VAL A 256 -14.61 -13.20 -6.13
C VAL A 256 -14.23 -11.80 -6.60
N ALA A 257 -13.73 -10.94 -5.70
CA ALA A 257 -13.27 -9.61 -6.08
C ALA A 257 -12.07 -9.64 -7.02
N GLU A 258 -11.13 -10.57 -6.82
CA GLU A 258 -9.98 -10.77 -7.72
C GLU A 258 -10.40 -11.29 -9.10
N GLU A 259 -11.41 -12.15 -9.18
CA GLU A 259 -11.98 -12.62 -10.45
C GLU A 259 -12.69 -11.49 -11.20
N VAL A 260 -13.55 -10.72 -10.51
CA VAL A 260 -14.21 -9.53 -11.08
C VAL A 260 -13.21 -8.47 -11.53
N LEU A 261 -12.06 -8.35 -10.85
CA LEU A 261 -11.03 -7.39 -11.18
C LEU A 261 -10.32 -7.67 -12.50
N GLU A 262 -10.37 -8.89 -13.01
CA GLU A 262 -9.79 -9.20 -14.32
C GLU A 262 -10.58 -8.48 -15.43
N GLU A 263 -11.89 -8.37 -15.29
CA GLU A 263 -12.79 -7.68 -16.23
C GLU A 263 -12.93 -6.18 -15.91
N GLU A 264 -13.06 -5.83 -14.63
CA GLU A 264 -13.38 -4.46 -14.19
C GLU A 264 -12.15 -3.67 -13.69
N LYS A 265 -10.95 -4.05 -14.12
CA LYS A 265 -9.67 -3.40 -13.74
C LYS A 265 -9.68 -1.89 -13.91
N VAL A 266 -10.17 -1.42 -15.06
CA VAL A 266 -10.23 0.00 -15.42
C VAL A 266 -11.19 0.75 -14.50
N SER A 267 -12.38 0.19 -14.26
CA SER A 267 -13.38 0.74 -13.35
C SER A 267 -12.84 0.84 -11.91
N PHE A 268 -12.13 -0.18 -11.44
CA PHE A 268 -11.47 -0.15 -10.15
C PHE A 268 -10.38 0.93 -10.08
N LYS A 269 -9.57 1.07 -11.13
CA LYS A 269 -8.53 2.11 -11.22
C LYS A 269 -9.16 3.51 -11.08
N PHE A 270 -10.21 3.81 -11.84
CA PHE A 270 -10.94 5.08 -11.74
C PHE A 270 -11.58 5.29 -10.37
N TRP A 271 -12.15 4.23 -9.78
CA TRP A 271 -12.70 4.30 -8.43
C TRP A 271 -11.62 4.67 -7.40
N CYS A 272 -10.44 4.03 -7.44
CA CYS A 272 -9.31 4.36 -6.56
C CYS A 272 -8.86 5.81 -6.75
N ILE A 273 -8.71 6.28 -7.99
CA ILE A 273 -8.35 7.67 -8.32
C ILE A 273 -9.35 8.66 -7.70
N SER A 274 -10.65 8.34 -7.74
CA SER A 274 -11.70 9.22 -7.23
C SER A 274 -11.68 9.45 -5.72
N ILE A 275 -11.03 8.55 -4.96
CA ILE A 275 -10.90 8.69 -3.51
C ILE A 275 -9.91 9.81 -3.17
N GLY A 276 -8.81 9.86 -3.92
CA GLY A 276 -7.75 10.84 -3.75
C GLY A 276 -7.07 10.78 -2.38
N GLY A 277 -6.21 11.76 -2.14
CA GLY A 277 -5.48 11.92 -0.88
C GLY A 277 -4.60 13.15 -0.94
N THR A 278 -4.26 13.70 0.21
CA THR A 278 -3.34 14.85 0.30
C THR A 278 -1.90 14.47 -0.02
N ASN A 279 -1.53 13.23 0.24
CA ASN A 279 -0.24 12.63 -0.10
C ASN A 279 -0.44 11.14 -0.42
N ALA A 280 0.61 10.49 -0.90
CA ALA A 280 0.57 9.07 -1.26
C ALA A 280 0.10 8.17 -0.10
N GLU A 281 0.56 8.42 1.13
CA GLU A 281 0.21 7.60 2.29
C GLU A 281 -1.28 7.72 2.66
N ASP A 282 -1.78 8.96 2.69
CA ASP A 282 -3.19 9.28 2.94
C ASP A 282 -4.06 8.67 1.85
N HIS A 283 -3.64 8.73 0.58
CA HIS A 283 -4.36 8.11 -0.53
C HIS A 283 -4.48 6.59 -0.35
N VAL A 284 -3.38 5.89 -0.06
CA VAL A 284 -3.38 4.44 0.22
C VAL A 284 -4.29 4.12 1.39
N ARG A 285 -4.12 4.80 2.53
CA ARG A 285 -4.91 4.53 3.75
C ARG A 285 -6.40 4.76 3.50
N ARG A 286 -6.77 5.78 2.73
CA ARG A 286 -8.17 6.03 2.35
C ARG A 286 -8.75 4.93 1.47
N ILE A 287 -7.97 4.44 0.49
CA ILE A 287 -8.40 3.31 -0.36
C ILE A 287 -8.61 2.06 0.49
N LEU A 288 -7.61 1.65 1.28
CA LEU A 288 -7.69 0.45 2.13
C LEU A 288 -8.84 0.53 3.14
N LYS A 289 -9.05 1.70 3.76
CA LYS A 289 -10.18 1.96 4.66
C LYS A 289 -11.53 1.86 3.93
N LYS A 290 -11.61 2.29 2.67
CA LYS A 290 -12.84 2.21 1.86
C LYS A 290 -13.11 0.80 1.33
N LEU A 291 -12.12 -0.08 1.31
CA LEU A 291 -12.27 -1.50 1.02
C LEU A 291 -12.65 -2.32 2.26
N ASP A 292 -12.50 -1.71 3.45
CA ASP A 292 -12.73 -2.31 4.75
C ASP A 292 -11.90 -3.57 5.00
N LEU A 293 -10.63 -3.54 4.56
CA LEU A 293 -9.74 -4.70 4.65
C LEU A 293 -9.22 -4.98 6.06
N HIS A 294 -9.86 -4.48 7.11
CA HIS A 294 -9.38 -4.66 8.48
C HIS A 294 -9.33 -6.15 8.87
N GLU A 295 -10.37 -6.92 8.53
CA GLU A 295 -10.43 -8.34 8.85
C GLU A 295 -9.38 -9.16 8.07
N PHE A 296 -8.96 -8.69 6.89
CA PHE A 296 -7.89 -9.32 6.12
C PHE A 296 -6.52 -9.26 6.79
N SER A 297 -6.29 -8.30 7.69
CA SER A 297 -5.02 -8.22 8.42
C SER A 297 -4.73 -9.46 9.29
N PHE A 298 -5.77 -10.24 9.63
CA PHE A 298 -5.61 -11.48 10.39
C PHE A 298 -5.01 -12.61 9.53
N GLU A 299 -5.45 -12.73 8.27
CA GLU A 299 -5.06 -13.84 7.38
C GLU A 299 -3.97 -13.46 6.37
N PHE A 300 -3.85 -12.17 6.05
CA PHE A 300 -2.91 -11.65 5.09
C PHE A 300 -1.87 -10.78 5.79
N ASN A 301 -0.67 -10.77 5.23
CA ASN A 301 0.27 -9.67 5.41
C ASN A 301 0.88 -9.32 4.07
N PHE A 302 1.62 -8.21 4.01
CA PHE A 302 2.14 -7.72 2.74
C PHE A 302 2.96 -8.79 1.98
N THR A 303 3.89 -9.46 2.66
CA THR A 303 4.85 -10.41 2.04
C THR A 303 4.44 -11.88 2.01
N GLY A 304 3.37 -12.27 2.71
CA GLY A 304 2.98 -13.67 2.95
C GLY A 304 3.89 -14.45 3.91
N LYS A 305 4.44 -13.78 4.93
CA LYS A 305 5.31 -14.44 5.94
C LYS A 305 4.50 -14.98 7.12
N TYR A 306 5.07 -15.88 7.92
CA TYR A 306 4.46 -16.41 9.14
C TYR A 306 3.12 -17.13 8.91
N GLY A 307 3.05 -17.92 7.82
CA GLY A 307 1.85 -18.69 7.46
C GLY A 307 0.65 -17.87 7.01
N LYS A 308 0.79 -16.54 6.88
CA LYS A 308 -0.21 -15.66 6.30
C LYS A 308 -0.10 -15.61 4.78
N LYS A 309 -1.21 -15.30 4.11
CA LYS A 309 -1.25 -15.11 2.66
C LYS A 309 -0.62 -13.77 2.27
N SER A 310 -0.07 -13.68 1.06
CA SER A 310 0.64 -12.51 0.57
C SER A 310 -0.32 -11.51 -0.08
N PHE A 311 -0.52 -10.35 0.54
CA PHE A 311 -1.32 -9.27 -0.04
C PHE A 311 -0.66 -8.69 -1.30
N LYS A 312 0.69 -8.61 -1.34
CA LYS A 312 1.45 -8.14 -2.51
C LYS A 312 1.14 -8.92 -3.81
N LYS A 313 0.69 -10.16 -3.71
CA LYS A 313 0.40 -11.00 -4.90
C LYS A 313 -0.97 -10.75 -5.50
N LEU A 314 -1.83 -9.99 -4.83
CA LEU A 314 -3.20 -9.73 -5.24
C LEU A 314 -3.27 -8.59 -6.26
N SER A 315 -4.17 -8.72 -7.23
CA SER A 315 -4.44 -7.71 -8.24
C SER A 315 -4.96 -6.42 -7.61
N VAL A 316 -5.79 -6.50 -6.55
CA VAL A 316 -6.19 -5.33 -5.75
C VAL A 316 -4.97 -4.52 -5.33
N CYS A 317 -3.95 -5.17 -4.76
CA CYS A 317 -2.76 -4.51 -4.24
C CYS A 317 -1.97 -3.83 -5.37
N ASN A 318 -1.76 -4.53 -6.49
CA ASN A 318 -1.01 -4.00 -7.63
C ASN A 318 -1.68 -2.76 -8.23
N ILE A 319 -3.01 -2.77 -8.38
CA ILE A 319 -3.74 -1.62 -8.93
C ILE A 319 -3.68 -0.42 -7.98
N ILE A 320 -3.76 -0.64 -6.66
CA ILE A 320 -3.61 0.43 -5.66
C ILE A 320 -2.23 1.08 -5.78
N ILE A 321 -1.17 0.28 -5.88
CA ILE A 321 0.20 0.78 -6.06
C ILE A 321 0.30 1.61 -7.33
N GLU A 322 -0.16 1.08 -8.46
CA GLU A 322 -0.16 1.76 -9.76
C GLU A 322 -0.87 3.13 -9.70
N VAL A 323 -2.09 3.17 -9.16
CA VAL A 323 -2.88 4.41 -9.02
C VAL A 323 -2.16 5.47 -8.19
N VAL A 324 -1.53 5.06 -7.08
CA VAL A 324 -0.88 5.99 -6.17
C VAL A 324 0.44 6.48 -6.75
N ILE A 325 1.19 5.64 -7.47
CA ILE A 325 2.38 6.04 -8.23
C ILE A 325 1.98 7.09 -9.29
N ASP A 326 0.94 6.82 -10.07
CA ASP A 326 0.48 7.73 -11.12
C ASP A 326 0.04 9.09 -10.55
N SER A 327 -0.63 9.08 -9.39
CA SER A 327 -1.20 10.30 -8.79
C SER A 327 -0.17 11.17 -8.07
N HIS A 328 0.77 10.57 -7.34
CA HIS A 328 1.65 11.29 -6.41
C HIS A 328 3.15 11.16 -6.74
N LYS A 329 3.52 10.30 -7.69
CA LYS A 329 4.90 9.96 -8.08
C LYS A 329 5.86 9.55 -6.93
N PRO A 330 5.42 8.84 -5.87
CA PRO A 330 6.35 8.30 -4.87
C PRO A 330 7.17 7.13 -5.44
N THR A 331 8.18 6.70 -4.70
CA THR A 331 8.84 5.42 -4.96
C THR A 331 7.91 4.26 -4.60
N GLU A 332 7.92 3.20 -5.41
CA GLU A 332 7.14 1.99 -5.16
C GLU A 332 7.36 1.45 -3.74
N HIS A 333 8.63 1.32 -3.34
CA HIS A 333 9.02 0.86 -2.00
C HIS A 333 8.36 1.66 -0.86
N ARG A 334 8.15 2.97 -1.04
CA ARG A 334 7.50 3.81 -0.03
C ARG A 334 6.02 3.45 0.11
N ILE A 335 5.34 3.16 -0.99
CA ILE A 335 3.94 2.72 -0.97
C ILE A 335 3.84 1.34 -0.32
N GLU A 336 4.73 0.42 -0.69
CA GLU A 336 4.78 -0.93 -0.10
C GLU A 336 4.91 -0.90 1.42
N GLU A 337 5.77 -0.02 1.95
CA GLU A 337 5.94 0.18 3.39
C GLU A 337 4.65 0.70 4.06
N VAL A 338 3.91 1.58 3.39
CA VAL A 338 2.62 2.10 3.90
C VAL A 338 1.58 0.98 3.94
N ILE A 339 1.48 0.18 2.87
CA ILE A 339 0.57 -0.97 2.81
C ILE A 339 0.96 -2.01 3.87
N ALA A 340 2.25 -2.28 4.07
CA ALA A 340 2.70 -3.25 5.06
C ALA A 340 2.38 -2.85 6.52
N ASN A 341 2.16 -1.56 6.77
CA ASN A 341 1.84 -1.00 8.08
C ASN A 341 0.35 -0.63 8.23
N TRP A 342 -0.54 -1.09 7.33
CA TRP A 342 -1.96 -0.75 7.37
C TRP A 342 -2.69 -1.33 8.59
#